data_AF-A0ABD2PHQ1-F1
#
_entry.id   AF-A0ABD2PHQ1-F1
#
_cell.length_a   1.000
_cell.length_b   1.000
_cell.length_c   1.000
_cell.angle_alpha   90.00
_cell.angle_beta   90.00
_cell.angle_gamma   90.00
#
_symmetry.space_group_name_H-M   'P 1'
#
loop_
_entity.id
_entity.type
_entity.pdbx_description
1 polymer ?
#
loop_
_entity_poly.entity_id
_entity_poly.type
_entity_poly.pdbx_seq_one_letter_code
_entity_poly.pdbx_strand_id
1 'polypeptide(L)'
;MLTYGYHFEVCAIEAQPQLITLAGDLDNQFHHVFQKKYGYRKRTSHVNMRIEPDITSKEFLNIIKSSFDIDNDDFEFGLVGLHPCGDLGPTLLRLFNEISNIKYINIVGCCYMKLSTNRCLNVGFPLSKFCKNNNYQLCYNSREIACHAIENYIMKLNEGEYWKLKIHAYRATIEKILIEMDSQYKHIPLANVKYSIDLDFGSYCKKATSKLFGDIIETATIKSNEIENCLKQWNSVVIFYSFRLFFAPLIESSFYMIDICTYKNKEMK
;
A
#
# COMPACT_ATOMS: atom_id res chain seq x y z
N MET A 1 12.85 -17.18 4.28
CA MET A 1 13.24 -17.55 5.66
C MET A 1 12.19 -18.45 6.33
N LEU A 2 10.89 -18.19 6.19
CA LEU A 2 9.83 -19.05 6.73
C LEU A 2 9.98 -20.52 6.31
N THR A 3 10.16 -20.77 5.01
CA THR A 3 10.34 -22.12 4.46
C THR A 3 11.68 -22.74 4.85
N TYR A 4 12.78 -22.02 4.63
CA TYR A 4 14.13 -22.59 4.82
C TYR A 4 14.64 -22.62 6.26
N GLY A 5 14.22 -21.66 7.10
CA GLY A 5 14.72 -21.49 8.48
C GLY A 5 13.74 -21.96 9.56
N TYR A 6 12.44 -21.92 9.29
CA TYR A 6 11.39 -22.33 10.24
C TYR A 6 10.57 -23.53 9.75
N HIS A 7 10.91 -24.08 8.57
CA HIS A 7 10.30 -25.28 8.00
C HIS A 7 8.79 -25.16 7.74
N PHE A 8 8.27 -23.95 7.56
CA PHE A 8 6.89 -23.75 7.14
C PHE A 8 6.69 -24.08 5.65
N GLU A 9 5.55 -24.67 5.32
CA GLU A 9 5.06 -24.68 3.96
C GLU A 9 4.46 -23.32 3.63
N VAL A 10 4.90 -22.73 2.52
CA VAL A 10 4.54 -21.35 2.17
C VAL A 10 4.04 -21.32 0.73
N CYS A 11 2.88 -20.71 0.55
CA CYS A 11 2.34 -20.30 -0.74
C CYS A 11 2.34 -18.78 -0.79
N ALA A 12 3.00 -18.21 -1.80
CA ALA A 12 3.04 -16.78 -2.09
C ALA A 12 2.10 -16.49 -3.25
N ILE A 13 1.08 -15.66 -3.01
CA ILE A 13 0.13 -15.20 -4.04
C ILE A 13 0.51 -13.78 -4.44
N GLU A 14 0.79 -13.56 -5.72
CA GLU A 14 1.20 -12.26 -6.26
C GLU A 14 0.51 -11.99 -7.60
N ALA A 15 0.00 -10.77 -7.76
CA ALA A 15 -0.75 -10.36 -8.94
C ALA A 15 0.16 -10.10 -10.15
N GLN A 16 1.38 -9.62 -9.92
CA GLN A 16 2.30 -9.24 -10.99
C GLN A 16 3.23 -10.40 -11.40
N PRO A 17 3.16 -10.88 -12.65
CA PRO A 17 3.97 -12.02 -13.10
C PRO A 17 5.49 -11.78 -12.95
N GLN A 18 5.92 -10.54 -13.21
CA GLN A 18 7.33 -10.14 -13.13
C GLN A 18 7.91 -10.33 -11.72
N LEU A 19 7.12 -10.06 -10.69
CA LEU A 19 7.55 -10.21 -9.30
C LEU A 19 7.64 -11.69 -8.90
N ILE A 20 6.80 -12.55 -9.47
CA ILE A 20 6.88 -14.00 -9.26
C ILE A 20 8.13 -14.59 -9.89
N THR A 21 8.45 -14.19 -11.13
CA THR A 21 9.70 -14.63 -11.76
C THR A 21 10.90 -14.21 -10.91
N LEU A 22 10.94 -12.95 -10.48
CA LEU A 22 12.00 -12.45 -9.60
C LEU A 22 12.08 -13.23 -8.28
N ALA A 23 10.94 -13.52 -7.65
CA ALA A 23 10.88 -14.28 -6.42
C ALA A 23 11.40 -15.71 -6.61
N GLY A 24 11.06 -16.36 -7.73
CA GLY A 24 11.57 -17.67 -8.10
C GLY A 24 13.09 -17.69 -8.31
N ASP A 25 13.63 -16.68 -8.98
CA ASP A 25 15.08 -16.53 -9.18
C ASP A 25 15.83 -16.36 -7.86
N LEU A 26 15.29 -15.52 -6.96
CA LEU A 26 15.83 -15.34 -5.62
C LEU A 26 15.75 -16.62 -4.80
N ASP A 27 14.61 -17.32 -4.83
CA ASP A 27 14.43 -18.58 -4.13
C ASP A 27 15.39 -19.65 -4.63
N ASN A 28 15.71 -19.71 -5.93
CA ASN A 28 16.71 -20.62 -6.48
C ASN A 28 18.13 -20.30 -5.97
N GLN A 29 18.50 -19.01 -5.92
CA GLN A 29 19.78 -18.58 -5.35
C GLN A 29 19.90 -19.00 -3.88
N PHE A 30 18.84 -18.77 -3.11
CA PHE A 30 18.79 -19.15 -1.69
C PHE A 30 18.76 -20.67 -1.50
N HIS A 31 18.03 -21.41 -2.35
CA HIS A 31 17.88 -22.85 -2.23
C HIS A 31 19.22 -23.57 -2.18
N HIS A 32 20.16 -23.21 -3.05
CA HIS A 32 21.50 -23.81 -3.05
C HIS A 32 22.26 -23.57 -1.74
N VAL A 33 22.14 -22.37 -1.17
CA VAL A 33 22.80 -22.00 0.09
C VAL A 33 22.16 -22.73 1.28
N PHE A 34 20.83 -22.70 1.36
CA PHE A 34 20.09 -23.27 2.48
C PHE A 34 20.05 -24.80 2.44
N GLN A 35 19.97 -25.42 1.25
CA GLN A 35 20.03 -26.88 1.11
C GLN A 35 21.36 -27.43 1.65
N LYS A 36 22.48 -26.74 1.36
CA LYS A 36 23.80 -27.16 1.82
C LYS A 36 23.97 -27.02 3.34
N LYS A 37 23.32 -26.02 3.95
CA LYS A 37 23.46 -25.71 5.38
C LYS A 37 22.42 -26.39 6.28
N TYR A 38 21.21 -26.61 5.79
CA TYR A 38 20.06 -27.08 6.58
C TYR A 38 19.40 -28.36 6.02
N GLY A 39 19.84 -28.88 4.87
CA GLY A 39 19.34 -30.14 4.29
C GLY A 39 17.88 -30.11 3.79
N TYR A 40 17.22 -28.95 3.87
CA TYR A 40 15.80 -28.81 3.58
C TYR A 40 15.50 -28.72 2.09
N ARG A 41 14.45 -29.42 1.62
CA ARG A 41 14.11 -29.56 0.19
C ARG A 41 12.82 -28.87 -0.25
N LYS A 42 11.88 -28.56 0.66
CA LYS A 42 10.62 -27.92 0.24
C LYS A 42 10.88 -26.48 -0.20
N ARG A 43 10.18 -26.07 -1.26
CA ARG A 43 10.26 -24.74 -1.86
C ARG A 43 8.97 -23.98 -1.59
N THR A 44 9.05 -22.67 -1.64
CA THR A 44 7.88 -21.80 -1.66
C THR A 44 7.09 -22.07 -2.94
N SER A 45 5.77 -22.25 -2.81
CA SER A 45 4.87 -22.28 -3.96
C SER A 45 4.54 -20.84 -4.36
N HIS A 46 4.60 -20.51 -5.65
CA HIS A 46 4.32 -19.17 -6.16
C HIS A 46 3.11 -19.22 -7.09
N VAL A 47 2.06 -18.48 -6.74
CA VAL A 47 0.79 -18.44 -7.48
C VAL A 47 0.61 -17.06 -8.08
N ASN A 48 0.53 -16.99 -9.42
CA ASN A 48 0.21 -15.75 -10.10
C ASN A 48 -1.29 -15.52 -10.15
N MET A 49 -1.78 -14.70 -9.24
CA MET A 49 -3.18 -14.38 -9.15
C MET A 49 -3.40 -13.07 -8.40
N ARG A 50 -4.36 -12.28 -8.88
CA ARG A 50 -4.90 -11.15 -8.14
C ARG A 50 -6.10 -11.60 -7.32
N ILE A 51 -6.05 -11.35 -6.01
CA ILE A 51 -7.18 -11.59 -5.11
C ILE A 51 -8.14 -10.40 -5.27
N GLU A 52 -9.27 -10.64 -5.93
CA GLU A 52 -10.31 -9.62 -6.08
C GLU A 52 -11.22 -9.53 -4.84
N PRO A 53 -11.82 -8.36 -4.56
CA PRO A 53 -12.63 -8.18 -3.36
C PRO A 53 -13.89 -9.05 -3.27
N ASP A 54 -14.36 -9.60 -4.38
CA ASP A 54 -15.53 -10.48 -4.48
C ASP A 54 -15.19 -11.97 -4.37
N ILE A 55 -13.91 -12.34 -4.24
CA ILE A 55 -13.49 -13.74 -4.10
C ILE A 55 -14.24 -14.47 -2.99
N THR A 56 -14.78 -15.64 -3.30
CA THR A 56 -15.51 -16.44 -2.33
C THR A 56 -14.57 -17.29 -1.46
N SER A 57 -15.01 -17.64 -0.26
CA SER A 57 -14.27 -18.54 0.62
C SER A 57 -13.95 -19.90 -0.01
N LYS A 58 -14.85 -20.43 -0.86
CA LYS A 58 -14.64 -21.70 -1.59
C LYS A 58 -13.57 -21.59 -2.66
N GLU A 59 -13.61 -20.54 -3.47
CA GLU A 59 -12.60 -20.29 -4.50
C GLU A 59 -11.22 -20.13 -3.87
N PHE A 60 -11.13 -19.33 -2.81
CA PHE A 60 -9.87 -19.12 -2.09
C PHE A 60 -9.33 -20.43 -1.51
N LEU A 61 -10.17 -21.26 -0.88
CA LEU A 61 -9.75 -22.58 -0.38
C LEU A 61 -9.24 -23.50 -1.49
N ASN A 62 -9.89 -23.53 -2.65
CA ASN A 62 -9.46 -24.35 -3.79
C ASN A 62 -8.08 -23.94 -4.30
N ILE A 63 -7.77 -22.64 -4.29
CA ILE A 63 -6.44 -22.13 -4.66
C ILE A 63 -5.39 -22.63 -3.66
N ILE A 64 -5.67 -22.55 -2.36
CA ILE A 64 -4.76 -23.02 -1.32
C ILE A 64 -4.54 -24.53 -1.42
N LYS A 65 -5.60 -25.31 -1.57
CA LYS A 65 -5.52 -26.78 -1.76
C LYS A 65 -4.64 -27.16 -2.95
N SER A 66 -4.89 -26.53 -4.10
CA SER A 66 -4.10 -26.75 -5.32
C SER A 66 -2.64 -26.33 -5.14
N SER A 67 -2.37 -25.32 -4.31
CA SER A 67 -1.00 -24.82 -4.08
C SER A 67 -0.14 -25.76 -3.24
N PHE A 68 -0.78 -26.58 -2.40
CA PHE A 68 -0.13 -27.48 -1.45
C PHE A 68 -0.37 -28.98 -1.75
N ASP A 69 -1.02 -29.31 -2.89
CA ASP A 69 -1.46 -30.68 -3.22
C ASP A 69 -2.27 -31.34 -2.07
N ILE A 70 -3.25 -30.61 -1.53
CA ILE A 70 -4.12 -31.08 -0.44
C ILE A 70 -5.49 -31.51 -1.01
N ASP A 71 -5.81 -32.80 -0.87
CA ASP A 71 -7.07 -33.36 -1.37
C ASP A 71 -8.24 -33.28 -0.37
N ASN A 72 -7.96 -33.07 0.92
CA ASN A 72 -8.97 -33.07 1.98
C ASN A 72 -9.23 -31.66 2.56
N ASP A 73 -10.25 -31.53 3.41
CA ASP A 73 -10.61 -30.27 4.09
C ASP A 73 -9.97 -30.13 5.48
N ASP A 74 -9.17 -31.10 5.91
CA ASP A 74 -8.57 -31.17 7.26
C ASP A 74 -7.14 -30.63 7.26
N PHE A 75 -7.02 -29.33 7.09
CA PHE A 75 -5.75 -28.61 7.15
C PHE A 75 -5.92 -27.24 7.78
N GLU A 76 -4.82 -26.71 8.32
CA GLU A 76 -4.82 -25.41 8.97
C GLU A 76 -3.71 -24.54 8.39
N PHE A 77 -3.98 -23.25 8.24
CA PHE A 77 -3.01 -22.30 7.73
C PHE A 77 -3.23 -20.90 8.30
N GLY A 78 -2.32 -19.98 8.00
CA GLY A 78 -2.50 -18.58 8.33
C GLY A 78 -2.26 -17.68 7.14
N LEU A 79 -2.74 -16.45 7.28
CA LEU A 79 -2.62 -15.42 6.26
C LEU A 79 -1.59 -14.38 6.68
N VAL A 80 -0.68 -14.04 5.78
CA VAL A 80 0.29 -12.96 5.98
C VAL A 80 0.19 -11.98 4.81
N GLY A 81 -0.40 -10.82 5.07
CA GLY A 81 -0.42 -9.69 4.15
C GLY A 81 0.73 -8.75 4.45
N LEU A 82 1.81 -8.83 3.65
CA LEU A 82 2.99 -7.97 3.83
C LEU A 82 2.77 -6.50 3.42
N HIS A 83 1.96 -6.27 2.39
CA HIS A 83 1.60 -4.94 1.93
C HIS A 83 0.20 -4.90 1.27
N PRO A 84 -0.86 -5.49 1.88
CA PRO A 84 -2.18 -5.49 1.27
C PRO A 84 -2.65 -4.06 0.99
N CYS A 85 -2.74 -3.74 -0.30
CA CYS A 85 -3.11 -2.41 -0.76
C CYS A 85 -4.62 -2.28 -0.89
N GLY A 86 -5.19 -1.15 -0.48
CA GLY A 86 -6.62 -0.87 -0.62
C GLY A 86 -7.50 -1.96 -0.01
N ASP A 87 -8.41 -2.50 -0.81
CA ASP A 87 -9.41 -3.47 -0.36
C ASP A 87 -8.87 -4.86 -0.02
N LEU A 88 -7.63 -5.18 -0.39
CA LEU A 88 -7.04 -6.49 -0.10
C LEU A 88 -6.99 -6.78 1.41
N GLY A 89 -6.70 -5.77 2.25
CA GLY A 89 -6.68 -5.95 3.71
C GLY A 89 -8.04 -6.39 4.26
N PRO A 90 -9.12 -5.61 4.03
CA PRO A 90 -10.48 -6.02 4.34
C PRO A 90 -10.90 -7.37 3.76
N THR A 91 -10.50 -7.69 2.52
CA THR A 91 -10.80 -8.99 1.89
C THR A 91 -10.15 -10.15 2.64
N LEU A 92 -8.87 -10.02 3.04
CA LEU A 92 -8.19 -11.04 3.83
C LEU A 92 -8.82 -11.20 5.22
N LEU A 93 -9.26 -10.11 5.85
CA LEU A 93 -10.00 -10.16 7.12
C LEU A 93 -11.36 -10.86 6.98
N ARG A 94 -12.07 -10.61 5.87
CA ARG A 94 -13.32 -11.32 5.56
C ARG A 94 -13.08 -12.82 5.42
N LEU A 95 -12.11 -13.21 4.60
CA LEU A 95 -11.72 -14.61 4.42
C LEU A 95 -11.31 -15.27 5.73
N PHE A 96 -10.55 -14.56 6.58
CA PHE A 96 -10.21 -15.03 7.93
C PHE A 96 -11.44 -15.33 8.79
N ASN A 97 -12.46 -14.48 8.73
CA ASN A 97 -13.71 -14.69 9.48
C ASN A 97 -14.57 -15.82 8.88
N GLU A 98 -14.59 -15.98 7.56
CA GLU A 98 -15.43 -16.98 6.88
C GLU A 98 -14.83 -18.40 6.84
N ILE A 99 -13.50 -18.53 6.79
CA ILE A 99 -12.81 -19.82 6.59
C ILE A 99 -12.29 -20.36 7.92
N SER A 100 -12.81 -21.50 8.40
CA SER A 100 -12.41 -22.13 9.67
C SER A 100 -10.98 -22.68 9.70
N ASN A 101 -10.41 -23.01 8.54
CA ASN A 101 -9.03 -23.48 8.38
C ASN A 101 -7.99 -22.40 8.68
N ILE A 102 -8.36 -21.11 8.62
CA ILE A 102 -7.44 -20.00 8.89
C ILE A 102 -7.38 -19.73 10.39
N LYS A 103 -6.21 -19.94 11.00
CA LYS A 103 -6.01 -19.83 12.46
C LYS A 103 -5.37 -18.54 12.91
N TYR A 104 -4.60 -17.90 12.04
CA TYR A 104 -3.99 -16.62 12.33
C TYR A 104 -3.96 -15.73 11.09
N ILE A 105 -3.92 -14.43 11.34
CA ILE A 105 -3.74 -13.43 10.29
C ILE A 105 -2.80 -12.34 10.78
N ASN A 106 -1.89 -11.91 9.92
CA ASN A 106 -1.03 -10.75 10.13
C ASN A 106 -1.11 -9.87 8.87
N ILE A 107 -1.53 -8.61 9.03
CA ILE A 107 -1.71 -7.65 7.93
C ILE A 107 -0.93 -6.37 8.25
N VAL A 108 -0.07 -5.96 7.32
CA VAL A 108 0.62 -4.68 7.34
C VAL A 108 0.07 -3.80 6.21
N GLY A 109 -0.97 -3.00 6.53
CA GLY A 109 -1.60 -2.09 5.57
C GLY A 109 -0.65 -0.99 5.09
N CYS A 110 -0.80 -0.54 3.84
CA CYS A 110 0.11 0.50 3.29
C CYS A 110 -0.53 1.50 2.30
N CYS A 111 -1.68 1.21 1.70
CA CYS A 111 -2.29 2.06 0.66
C CYS A 111 -3.77 2.34 0.96
N TYR A 112 -4.07 2.94 2.12
CA TYR A 112 -5.45 3.17 2.53
C TYR A 112 -6.20 4.14 1.59
N MET A 113 -5.52 5.02 0.86
CA MET A 113 -6.17 5.89 -0.13
C MET A 113 -6.91 5.12 -1.23
N LYS A 114 -6.46 3.89 -1.54
CA LYS A 114 -7.08 2.95 -2.49
C LYS A 114 -8.23 2.13 -1.88
N LEU A 115 -8.51 2.30 -0.60
CA LEU A 115 -9.60 1.62 0.08
C LEU A 115 -10.94 2.18 -0.42
N SER A 116 -11.84 1.28 -0.81
CA SER A 116 -13.21 1.61 -1.12
C SER A 116 -13.93 2.09 0.13
N THR A 117 -14.77 3.12 0.00
CA THR A 117 -15.56 3.65 1.13
C THR A 117 -17.07 3.59 0.89
N ASN A 118 -17.50 2.76 -0.05
CA ASN A 118 -18.91 2.56 -0.34
C ASN A 118 -19.53 1.62 0.70
N ARG A 119 -20.34 2.18 1.60
CA ARG A 119 -21.01 1.46 2.70
C ARG A 119 -22.00 0.39 2.24
N CYS A 120 -22.52 0.50 1.02
CA CYS A 120 -23.45 -0.49 0.48
C CYS A 120 -22.72 -1.78 0.06
N LEU A 121 -21.40 -1.72 -0.11
CA LEU A 121 -20.58 -2.87 -0.41
C LEU A 121 -19.97 -3.43 0.89
N ASN A 122 -19.89 -4.75 1.00
CA ASN A 122 -19.10 -5.41 2.04
C ASN A 122 -17.62 -5.49 1.61
N VAL A 123 -17.09 -4.37 1.13
CA VAL A 123 -15.74 -4.21 0.58
C VAL A 123 -15.18 -2.88 1.08
N GLY A 124 -13.92 -2.88 1.52
CA GLY A 124 -13.25 -1.67 1.99
C GLY A 124 -13.67 -1.27 3.42
N PHE A 125 -13.84 0.04 3.64
CA PHE A 125 -14.22 0.63 4.93
C PHE A 125 -15.59 1.31 4.89
N PRO A 126 -16.39 1.26 5.96
CA PRO A 126 -16.19 0.44 7.16
C PRO A 126 -16.60 -1.02 6.91
N LEU A 127 -15.82 -1.95 7.45
CA LEU A 127 -16.07 -3.38 7.39
C LEU A 127 -16.97 -3.83 8.57
N SER A 128 -16.75 -3.26 9.75
CA SER A 128 -17.45 -3.64 10.98
C SER A 128 -18.85 -3.04 11.09
N LYS A 129 -19.76 -3.79 11.74
CA LYS A 129 -21.09 -3.28 12.06
C LYS A 129 -21.02 -2.07 13.00
N PHE A 130 -20.03 -2.03 13.90
CA PHE A 130 -19.84 -0.92 14.83
C PHE A 130 -19.56 0.40 14.08
N CYS A 131 -18.59 0.41 13.16
CA CYS A 131 -18.26 1.61 12.39
C CYS A 131 -19.36 1.99 11.40
N LYS A 132 -20.07 1.00 10.82
CA LYS A 132 -21.28 1.21 10.01
C LYS A 132 -22.37 1.92 10.80
N ASN A 133 -22.72 1.42 11.99
CA ASN A 133 -23.79 1.96 12.83
C ASN A 133 -23.47 3.36 13.38
N ASN A 134 -22.20 3.61 13.73
CA ASN A 134 -21.74 4.93 14.19
C ASN A 134 -21.50 5.93 13.07
N ASN A 135 -21.80 5.57 11.81
CA ASN A 135 -21.64 6.44 10.66
C ASN A 135 -20.21 7.00 10.50
N TYR A 136 -19.16 6.22 10.79
CA TYR A 136 -17.79 6.67 10.55
C TYR A 136 -17.47 6.76 9.05
N GLN A 137 -16.77 7.83 8.67
CA GLN A 137 -16.37 8.11 7.29
C GLN A 137 -14.89 8.47 7.23
N LEU A 138 -14.24 8.06 6.15
CA LEU A 138 -12.88 8.43 5.85
C LEU A 138 -12.84 9.09 4.48
N CYS A 139 -12.49 10.37 4.43
CA CYS A 139 -12.24 11.05 3.17
C CYS A 139 -10.90 10.61 2.58
N TYR A 140 -10.68 10.89 1.28
CA TYR A 140 -9.44 10.52 0.59
C TYR A 140 -8.18 11.01 1.34
N ASN A 141 -8.17 12.29 1.75
CA ASN A 141 -7.04 12.89 2.44
C ASN A 141 -6.73 12.21 3.77
N SER A 142 -7.75 11.82 4.55
CA SER A 142 -7.55 11.07 5.79
C SER A 142 -6.89 9.72 5.51
N ARG A 143 -7.35 9.01 4.48
CA ARG A 143 -6.80 7.70 4.11
C ARG A 143 -5.36 7.81 3.58
N GLU A 144 -5.07 8.82 2.77
CA GLU A 144 -3.71 9.07 2.30
C GLU A 144 -2.75 9.37 3.46
N ILE A 145 -3.18 10.18 4.43
CA ILE A 145 -2.33 10.54 5.58
C ILE A 145 -2.07 9.33 6.47
N ALA A 146 -3.07 8.48 6.68
CA ALA A 146 -3.00 7.36 7.61
C ALA A 146 -1.92 6.32 7.27
N CYS A 147 -1.39 6.28 6.05
CA CYS A 147 -0.30 5.35 5.69
C CYS A 147 1.11 5.93 5.84
N HIS A 148 1.25 7.17 6.32
CA HIS A 148 2.57 7.80 6.45
C HIS A 148 3.19 7.57 7.84
N ALA A 149 4.39 7.00 7.83
CA ALA A 149 5.27 6.91 8.99
C ALA A 149 5.98 8.25 9.23
N ILE A 150 5.86 8.80 10.44
CA ILE A 150 6.44 10.09 10.83
C ILE A 150 7.96 10.01 11.05
N GLU A 151 8.47 8.83 11.41
CA GLU A 151 9.86 8.58 11.81
C GLU A 151 10.84 8.93 10.69
N ASN A 152 10.58 8.44 9.47
CA ASN A 152 11.39 8.73 8.29
C ASN A 152 11.41 10.23 7.95
N TYR A 153 10.34 10.95 8.30
CA TYR A 153 10.26 12.39 8.05
C TYR A 153 11.03 13.18 9.11
N ILE A 154 10.93 12.80 10.38
CA ILE A 154 11.71 13.37 11.48
C ILE A 154 13.21 13.21 11.22
N MET A 155 13.66 12.04 10.76
CA MET A 155 15.07 11.82 10.41
C MET A 155 15.55 12.84 9.36
N LYS A 156 14.79 13.04 8.28
CA LYS A 156 15.12 14.03 7.23
C LYS A 156 15.16 15.47 7.74
N LEU A 157 14.27 15.81 8.68
CA LEU A 157 14.27 17.13 9.32
C LEU A 157 15.50 17.34 10.20
N ASN A 158 15.91 16.31 10.95
CA ASN A 158 17.07 16.36 11.86
C ASN A 158 18.41 16.36 11.11
N GLU A 159 18.50 15.69 9.97
CA GLU A 159 19.69 15.67 9.11
C GLU A 159 19.95 17.04 8.43
N GLY A 160 19.01 17.98 8.51
CA GLY A 160 19.16 19.32 7.95
C GLY A 160 19.08 19.38 6.42
N GLU A 161 18.67 18.28 5.78
CA GLU A 161 18.55 18.18 4.31
C GLU A 161 17.23 18.79 3.80
N TYR A 162 16.94 20.04 4.21
CA TYR A 162 15.68 20.72 3.91
C TYR A 162 15.38 20.83 2.40
N TRP A 163 16.41 20.78 1.56
CA TRP A 163 16.24 20.75 0.10
C TRP A 163 15.48 19.50 -0.39
N LYS A 164 15.64 18.34 0.27
CA LYS A 164 14.87 17.13 -0.06
C LYS A 164 13.38 17.32 0.22
N LEU A 165 13.01 18.25 1.09
CA LEU A 165 11.62 18.57 1.43
C LEU A 165 10.98 19.52 0.42
N LYS A 166 11.77 20.29 -0.34
CA LYS A 166 11.27 21.15 -1.44
C LYS A 166 10.53 20.36 -2.51
N ILE A 167 10.81 19.06 -2.63
CA ILE A 167 10.08 18.16 -3.54
C ILE A 167 8.58 18.11 -3.26
N HIS A 168 8.16 18.31 -2.00
CA HIS A 168 6.74 18.36 -1.64
C HIS A 168 6.07 19.59 -2.23
N ALA A 169 6.78 20.73 -2.26
CA ALA A 169 6.31 21.93 -2.94
C ALA A 169 6.22 21.73 -4.46
N TYR A 170 7.17 21.01 -5.06
CA TYR A 170 7.12 20.66 -6.48
C TYR A 170 5.90 19.78 -6.80
N ARG A 171 5.65 18.74 -6.00
CA ARG A 171 4.47 17.88 -6.16
C ARG A 171 3.16 18.64 -5.96
N ALA A 172 3.05 19.47 -4.93
CA ALA A 172 1.86 20.28 -4.69
C ALA A 172 1.60 21.28 -5.83
N THR A 173 2.67 21.82 -6.42
CA THR A 173 2.57 22.76 -7.55
C THR A 173 2.14 22.04 -8.83
N ILE A 174 2.67 20.84 -9.10
CA ILE A 174 2.20 20.00 -10.24
C ILE A 174 0.73 19.63 -10.06
N GLU A 175 0.32 19.20 -8.87
CA GLU A 175 -1.08 18.88 -8.57
C GLU A 175 -1.99 20.08 -8.85
N LYS A 176 -1.57 21.29 -8.44
CA LYS A 176 -2.31 22.53 -8.72
C LYS A 176 -2.47 22.77 -10.23
N ILE A 177 -1.38 22.68 -11.00
CA ILE A 177 -1.40 22.86 -12.46
C ILE A 177 -2.35 21.84 -13.11
N LEU A 178 -2.24 20.58 -12.71
CA LEU A 178 -3.06 19.50 -13.27
C LEU A 178 -4.55 19.71 -12.97
N ILE A 179 -4.92 20.13 -11.76
CA ILE A 179 -6.31 20.41 -11.40
C ILE A 179 -6.86 21.62 -12.18
N GLU A 180 -6.05 22.65 -12.42
CA GLU A 180 -6.43 23.83 -13.22
C GLU A 180 -6.64 23.47 -14.69
N MET A 181 -5.92 22.49 -15.22
CA MET A 181 -6.14 21.96 -16.57
C MET A 181 -7.43 21.14 -16.64
N ASP A 182 -7.60 20.19 -15.72
CA ASP A 182 -8.81 19.39 -15.62
C ASP A 182 -8.95 18.79 -14.22
N SER A 183 -10.15 18.93 -13.63
CA SER A 183 -10.53 18.32 -12.36
C SER A 183 -10.31 16.79 -12.31
N GLN A 184 -10.32 16.10 -13.45
CA GLN A 184 -10.07 14.66 -13.54
C GLN A 184 -8.64 14.26 -13.17
N TYR A 185 -7.68 15.18 -13.24
CA TYR A 185 -6.28 14.91 -12.92
C TYR A 185 -5.96 15.00 -11.43
N LYS A 186 -6.95 15.34 -10.60
CA LYS A 186 -6.79 15.34 -9.15
C LYS A 186 -6.35 13.96 -8.63
N HIS A 187 -5.32 13.95 -7.79
CA HIS A 187 -4.75 12.75 -7.18
C HIS A 187 -4.14 11.74 -8.16
N ILE A 188 -3.75 12.19 -9.35
CA ILE A 188 -3.09 11.32 -10.32
C ILE A 188 -1.74 10.84 -9.79
N PRO A 189 -1.41 9.54 -9.95
CA PRO A 189 -0.09 9.04 -9.58
C PRO A 189 1.00 9.63 -10.47
N LEU A 190 1.96 10.33 -9.85
CA LEU A 190 3.17 10.81 -10.51
C LEU A 190 4.31 9.81 -10.39
N ALA A 191 5.26 9.86 -11.33
CA ALA A 191 6.46 9.05 -11.26
C ALA A 191 7.32 9.41 -10.02
N ASN A 192 8.05 8.41 -9.51
CA ASN A 192 9.01 8.63 -8.44
C ASN A 192 10.29 9.22 -9.03
N VAL A 193 10.59 10.46 -8.67
CA VAL A 193 11.77 11.19 -9.12
C VAL A 193 12.75 11.31 -7.96
N LYS A 194 13.95 10.78 -8.13
CA LYS A 194 15.04 10.98 -7.16
C LYS A 194 15.47 12.44 -7.19
N TYR A 195 15.58 13.05 -6.02
CA TYR A 195 16.05 14.43 -5.90
C TYR A 195 17.57 14.51 -6.13
N SER A 196 18.02 15.58 -6.81
CA SER A 196 19.41 16.00 -6.91
C SER A 196 19.49 17.51 -6.64
N ILE A 197 20.62 17.99 -6.13
CA ILE A 197 20.79 19.41 -5.74
C ILE A 197 20.49 20.38 -6.90
N ASP A 198 20.84 19.98 -8.12
CA ASP A 198 20.64 20.77 -9.34
C ASP A 198 19.27 20.55 -10.00
N LEU A 199 18.34 19.84 -9.34
CA LEU A 199 17.04 19.53 -9.93
C LEU A 199 16.11 20.72 -9.84
N ASP A 200 15.98 21.45 -10.95
CA ASP A 200 15.00 22.51 -11.10
C ASP A 200 13.56 21.95 -11.22
N PHE A 201 12.57 22.82 -11.00
CA PHE A 201 11.16 22.46 -11.06
C PHE A 201 10.72 21.96 -12.44
N GLY A 202 11.19 22.57 -13.55
CA GLY A 202 10.81 22.16 -14.90
C GLY A 202 11.34 20.77 -15.25
N SER A 203 12.59 20.49 -14.92
CA SER A 203 13.22 19.17 -15.03
C SER A 203 12.53 18.13 -14.15
N TYR A 204 12.15 18.51 -12.91
CA TYR A 204 11.37 17.65 -12.03
C TYR A 204 9.98 17.35 -12.61
N CYS A 205 9.28 18.38 -13.09
CA CYS A 205 7.94 18.30 -13.65
C CYS A 205 7.88 17.29 -14.80
N LYS A 206 8.76 17.44 -15.80
CA LYS A 206 8.86 16.50 -16.93
C LYS A 206 9.12 15.06 -16.50
N LYS A 207 10.00 14.85 -15.52
CA LYS A 207 10.28 13.51 -14.98
C LYS A 207 9.10 12.94 -14.20
N ALA A 208 8.39 13.77 -13.44
CA ALA A 208 7.25 13.35 -12.62
C ALA A 208 6.02 13.02 -13.47
N THR A 209 5.82 13.75 -14.57
CA THR A 209 4.69 13.56 -15.49
C THR A 209 5.00 12.65 -16.69
N SER A 210 6.20 12.06 -16.76
CA SER A 210 6.64 11.27 -17.92
C SER A 210 5.77 10.05 -18.25
N LYS A 211 4.98 9.58 -17.27
CA LYS A 211 4.02 8.47 -17.42
C LYS A 211 2.61 8.93 -17.78
N LEU A 212 2.36 10.23 -17.79
CA LEU A 212 1.10 10.81 -18.24
C LEU A 212 1.15 10.97 -19.77
N PHE A 213 -0.02 11.14 -20.40
CA PHE A 213 -0.17 11.19 -21.84
C PHE A 213 0.53 12.44 -22.46
N GLY A 214 1.81 12.30 -22.83
CA GLY A 214 2.59 13.34 -23.52
C GLY A 214 3.11 14.45 -22.60
N ASP A 215 3.69 15.50 -23.21
CA ASP A 215 4.08 16.72 -22.51
C ASP A 215 2.83 17.57 -22.20
N ILE A 216 2.02 17.09 -21.24
CA ILE A 216 0.75 17.74 -20.86
C ILE A 216 0.97 19.17 -20.35
N ILE A 217 2.11 19.41 -19.68
CA ILE A 217 2.40 20.68 -19.05
C ILE A 217 3.30 21.53 -19.95
N GLU A 218 2.74 22.61 -20.46
CA GLU A 218 3.47 23.57 -21.30
C GLU A 218 4.62 24.26 -20.54
N THR A 219 5.72 24.51 -21.25
CA THR A 219 6.91 25.17 -20.66
C THR A 219 6.62 26.62 -20.24
N ALA A 220 5.65 27.29 -20.87
CA ALA A 220 5.22 28.63 -20.49
C ALA A 220 4.56 28.64 -19.11
N THR A 221 3.68 27.67 -18.82
CA THR A 221 3.03 27.49 -17.52
C THR A 221 4.05 27.25 -16.41
N ILE A 222 5.08 26.44 -16.68
CA ILE A 222 6.16 26.15 -15.72
C ILE A 222 6.94 27.40 -15.31
N LYS A 223 7.02 28.40 -16.20
CA LYS A 223 7.78 29.65 -15.98
C LYS A 223 6.93 30.83 -15.53
N SER A 224 5.65 30.61 -15.19
CA SER A 224 4.78 31.71 -14.78
C SER A 224 5.15 32.25 -13.38
N ASN A 225 4.89 33.53 -13.14
CA ASN A 225 5.11 34.16 -11.84
C ASN A 225 4.29 33.50 -10.73
N GLU A 226 3.12 32.95 -11.07
CA GLU A 226 2.26 32.24 -10.12
C GLU A 226 2.91 30.95 -9.61
N ILE A 227 3.54 30.19 -10.51
CA ILE A 227 4.30 28.99 -10.16
C ILE A 227 5.51 29.36 -9.30
N GLU A 228 6.26 30.39 -9.67
CA GLU A 228 7.40 30.85 -8.86
C GLU A 228 6.96 31.23 -7.43
N ASN A 229 5.81 31.89 -7.28
CA ASN A 229 5.22 32.20 -5.98
C ASN A 229 4.83 30.95 -5.19
N CYS A 230 4.25 29.93 -5.84
CA CYS A 230 3.96 28.64 -5.20
C CYS A 230 5.26 27.96 -4.70
N LEU A 231 6.31 27.98 -5.51
CA LEU A 231 7.61 27.38 -5.17
C LEU A 231 8.30 28.11 -4.01
N LYS A 232 8.12 29.43 -3.89
CA LYS A 232 8.63 30.23 -2.75
C LYS A 232 7.96 29.84 -1.42
N GLN A 233 6.74 29.32 -1.46
CA GLN A 233 5.98 28.88 -0.28
C GLN A 233 6.36 27.47 0.23
N TRP A 234 7.50 26.91 -0.21
CA TRP A 234 7.92 25.56 0.18
C TRP A 234 7.97 25.33 1.69
N ASN A 235 8.36 26.34 2.48
CA ASN A 235 8.35 26.28 3.95
C ASN A 235 6.94 26.02 4.49
N SER A 236 5.93 26.70 3.97
CA SER A 236 4.53 26.52 4.37
C SER A 236 4.03 25.12 4.02
N VAL A 237 4.45 24.57 2.87
CA VAL A 237 4.12 23.18 2.47
C VAL A 237 4.73 22.18 3.45
N VAL A 238 5.98 22.39 3.87
CA VAL A 238 6.67 21.55 4.85
C VAL A 238 5.97 21.61 6.21
N ILE A 239 5.61 22.80 6.69
CA ILE A 239 4.86 22.98 7.94
C ILE A 239 3.51 22.27 7.86
N PHE A 240 2.76 22.49 6.79
CA PHE A 240 1.47 21.84 6.58
C PHE A 240 1.59 20.31 6.54
N TYR A 241 2.59 19.79 5.82
CA TYR A 241 2.82 18.34 5.77
C TYR A 241 3.23 17.76 7.12
N SER A 242 4.03 18.50 7.91
CA SER A 242 4.37 18.12 9.28
C SER A 242 3.13 18.01 10.17
N PHE A 243 2.21 18.98 10.07
CA PHE A 243 0.91 18.91 10.76
C PHE A 243 0.08 17.71 10.29
N ARG A 244 0.06 17.40 8.99
CA ARG A 244 -0.63 16.21 8.48
C ARG A 244 -0.05 14.93 9.11
N LEU A 245 1.27 14.80 9.16
CA LEU A 245 1.94 13.64 9.75
C LEU A 245 1.68 13.50 11.25
N PHE A 246 1.56 14.61 11.97
CA PHE A 246 1.18 14.60 13.39
C PHE A 246 -0.18 13.90 13.61
N PHE A 247 -1.14 14.09 12.70
CA PHE A 247 -2.46 13.45 12.79
C PHE A 247 -2.48 12.02 12.19
N ALA A 248 -1.45 11.58 11.47
CA ALA A 248 -1.46 10.28 10.80
C ALA A 248 -1.72 9.10 11.76
N PRO A 249 -1.01 8.98 12.91
CA PRO A 249 -1.23 7.87 13.84
C PRO A 249 -2.64 7.90 14.46
N LEU A 250 -3.19 9.10 14.69
CA LEU A 250 -4.55 9.27 15.20
C LEU A 250 -5.57 8.76 14.18
N ILE A 251 -5.42 9.11 12.90
CA ILE A 251 -6.36 8.68 11.86
C ILE A 251 -6.30 7.15 11.67
N GLU A 252 -5.09 6.59 11.62
CA GLU A 252 -4.91 5.14 11.49
C GLU A 252 -5.52 4.40 12.69
N SER A 253 -5.21 4.84 13.91
CA SER A 253 -5.66 4.20 15.14
C SER A 253 -7.16 4.37 15.39
N SER A 254 -7.71 5.58 15.19
CA SER A 254 -9.09 5.88 15.53
C SER A 254 -10.11 5.37 14.51
N PHE A 255 -9.72 5.13 13.26
CA PHE A 255 -10.69 4.71 12.24
C PHE A 255 -10.39 3.32 11.71
N TYR A 256 -9.19 3.09 11.18
CA TYR A 256 -8.87 1.81 10.56
C TYR A 256 -8.71 0.70 11.61
N MET A 257 -7.95 0.95 12.67
CA MET A 257 -7.75 -0.04 13.73
C MET A 257 -9.04 -0.32 14.52
N ILE A 258 -9.89 0.68 14.78
CA ILE A 258 -11.20 0.45 15.41
C ILE A 258 -12.06 -0.45 14.52
N ASP A 259 -12.12 -0.20 13.21
CA ASP A 259 -12.90 -1.00 12.28
C ASP A 259 -12.43 -2.46 12.25
N ILE A 260 -11.11 -2.69 12.15
CA ILE A 260 -10.54 -4.06 12.20
C ILE A 260 -10.80 -4.73 13.55
N CYS A 261 -10.51 -4.06 14.67
CA CYS A 261 -10.64 -4.64 16.01
C CYS A 261 -12.10 -4.97 16.37
N THR A 262 -13.05 -4.18 15.84
CA THR A 262 -14.49 -4.41 16.02
C THR A 262 -15.09 -5.33 14.96
N TYR A 263 -14.33 -5.68 13.93
CA TYR A 263 -14.70 -6.68 12.94
C TYR A 263 -14.41 -8.09 13.48
N LYS A 264 -15.21 -8.53 14.46
CA LYS A 264 -15.12 -9.89 15.01
C LYS A 264 -16.39 -10.70 14.79
N ASN A 265 -16.21 -11.91 14.27
CA ASN A 265 -17.11 -13.05 14.43
C ASN A 265 -16.41 -14.28 15.03
N LYS A 266 -15.07 -14.30 15.12
CA LYS A 266 -14.30 -15.36 15.77
C LYS A 266 -13.63 -14.82 17.03
N GLU A 267 -13.78 -15.55 18.14
CA GLU A 267 -12.95 -15.34 19.31
C GLU A 267 -11.50 -15.64 18.91
N MET A 268 -10.63 -14.63 18.95
CA MET A 268 -9.18 -14.85 18.90
C MET A 268 -8.84 -15.57 20.21
N LYS A 269 -8.66 -16.89 20.14
CA LYS A 269 -8.19 -17.72 21.25
C LYS A 269 -6.69 -17.53 21.47
#